data_AF-A0A3M6ZH28-F1
#
_entry.id   AF-A0A3M6ZH28-F1
#
_cell.length_a   1.000
_cell.length_b   1.000
_cell.length_c   1.000
_cell.angle_alpha   90.00
_cell.angle_beta   90.00
_cell.angle_gamma   90.00
#
_symmetry.space_group_name_H-M   'P 1'
#
loop_
_entity.id
_entity.type
_entity.pdbx_description
1 polymer ?
#
loop_
_entity_poly.entity_id
_entity_poly.type
_entity_poly.pdbx_seq_one_letter_code
_entity_poly.pdbx_strand_id
1 'polypeptide(L)'
;MDNSLERVLTVHQSSMGSTRLPLELQQHVFSYLDPKSFWAARNVCKWWRFASVDAVTLARQLRKLPILPLADAGQLTPREMHHLFAEASYTLMLGMQVKRGADEEGTMSAPQRQGFFAGPRVTATSSGTRTVTINDRMIALFDTAGDTPRLLTQRPLNDLKETVGNGPWLKVTPSSYHELALSSDGNLLAIAQERTIQIYDLSAEPDSFTVNEYIPSAAGHYICGLDFEQNDHVLRVRLSGKGAVLYLGTPPSAPDSKSEQQQQQKADIWHWKSKAGLRHVFLDSTLLSLRSNHTSGSESMSTDPDARLSGIQLLRPFEQGYLLGAQKHGRKESSHYVLAHVQCSTPSSTTTTTDPSSFSSSSPPTVEPTTVTPLARLESFLSAWDYTLNGTSDSGSSGGMGRWENMPSCHEHHPSYALSADMRLLVLAERDKKRIRPVQLSQLFVYRLPGERRLGERLRRGQRWEVEERKDGVVAESLPSGAGDEVLREWEAKKGRKKHAVARIPLCLSTIQGAVNELRLVEEGGEASLCHDDEEEEEEGNVGAGKSFVLTALAWDAAKKWTFNQMC
;
A
#
# COMPACT_ATOMS: atom_id res chain seq x y z
N MET A 1 38.99 -2.92 -69.17
CA MET A 1 38.25 -3.74 -68.22
C MET A 1 37.85 -2.82 -67.09
N ASP A 2 36.62 -2.33 -67.10
CA ASP A 2 36.04 -1.53 -66.02
C ASP A 2 34.64 -2.08 -65.77
N ASN A 3 34.52 -2.99 -64.81
CA ASN A 3 33.23 -3.44 -64.30
C ASN A 3 32.79 -2.47 -63.20
N SER A 4 32.11 -1.39 -63.59
CA SER A 4 31.37 -0.55 -62.65
C SER A 4 30.15 -1.35 -62.13
N LEU A 5 30.30 -1.97 -60.97
CA LEU A 5 29.16 -2.44 -60.18
C LEU A 5 28.45 -1.21 -59.61
N GLU A 6 27.50 -0.66 -60.37
CA GLU A 6 26.51 0.24 -59.80
C GLU A 6 25.66 -0.53 -58.79
N ARG A 7 25.86 -0.25 -57.50
CA ARG A 7 24.88 -0.58 -56.47
C ARG A 7 23.62 0.23 -56.77
N VAL A 8 22.66 -0.39 -57.43
CA VAL A 8 21.30 0.11 -57.51
C VAL A 8 20.68 0.00 -56.12
N LEU A 9 20.81 1.07 -55.34
CA LEU A 9 20.02 1.31 -54.13
C LEU A 9 18.61 1.72 -54.55
N THR A 10 17.77 0.75 -54.92
CA THR A 10 16.33 0.98 -54.99
C THR A 10 15.75 0.94 -53.57
N VAL A 11 15.91 2.06 -52.87
CA VAL A 11 15.11 2.42 -51.70
C VAL A 11 13.72 2.81 -52.20
N HIS A 12 12.82 1.81 -52.27
CA HIS A 12 11.38 2.07 -52.12
C HIS A 12 10.93 1.47 -50.79
N GLN A 13 11.15 2.24 -49.73
CA GLN A 13 10.46 2.09 -48.46
C GLN A 13 8.98 2.47 -48.66
N SER A 14 8.16 1.48 -48.97
CA SER A 14 6.72 1.54 -48.70
C SER A 14 6.44 0.94 -47.33
N SER A 15 5.43 1.49 -46.64
CA SER A 15 5.22 1.47 -45.18
C SER A 15 4.82 0.13 -44.54
N MET A 16 5.37 -1.01 -44.98
CA MET A 16 4.97 -2.36 -44.55
C MET A 16 6.16 -3.30 -44.27
N GLY A 17 7.28 -2.77 -43.76
CA GLY A 17 8.52 -3.55 -43.61
C GLY A 17 8.45 -4.78 -42.70
N SER A 18 7.56 -4.82 -41.70
CA SER A 18 7.55 -5.89 -40.69
C SER A 18 6.50 -7.00 -40.88
N THR A 19 5.66 -6.93 -41.92
CA THR A 19 4.66 -7.96 -42.25
C THR A 19 5.06 -8.84 -43.44
N ARG A 20 6.31 -8.74 -43.92
CA ARG A 20 6.79 -9.44 -45.13
C ARG A 20 7.32 -10.85 -44.89
N LEU A 21 7.60 -11.22 -43.64
CA LEU A 21 8.03 -12.58 -43.32
C LEU A 21 6.83 -13.54 -43.38
N PRO A 22 7.00 -14.78 -43.87
CA PRO A 22 6.05 -15.87 -43.65
C PRO A 22 5.64 -15.95 -42.18
N LEU A 23 4.37 -16.32 -41.93
CA LEU A 23 3.77 -16.34 -40.60
C LEU A 23 4.60 -17.18 -39.62
N GLU A 24 5.12 -18.29 -40.10
CA GLU A 24 5.94 -19.24 -39.34
C GLU A 24 7.24 -18.60 -38.87
N LEU A 25 7.86 -17.76 -39.71
CA LEU A 25 9.07 -17.01 -39.33
C LEU A 25 8.76 -15.91 -38.31
N GLN A 26 7.59 -15.26 -38.41
CA GLN A 26 7.16 -14.27 -37.40
C GLN A 26 6.93 -14.95 -36.03
N GLN A 27 6.25 -16.10 -36.01
CA GLN A 27 6.02 -16.90 -34.81
C GLN A 27 7.34 -17.46 -34.23
N HIS A 28 8.27 -17.82 -35.11
CA HIS A 28 9.61 -18.23 -34.69
C HIS A 28 10.37 -17.08 -34.01
N VAL A 29 10.34 -15.86 -34.57
CA VAL A 29 10.90 -14.67 -33.92
C VAL A 29 10.27 -14.42 -32.55
N PHE A 30 8.95 -14.48 -32.46
CA PHE A 30 8.22 -14.31 -31.19
C PHE A 30 8.60 -15.34 -30.13
N SER A 31 8.97 -16.54 -30.52
CA SER A 31 9.42 -17.57 -29.58
C SER A 31 10.73 -17.22 -28.86
N TYR A 32 11.60 -16.41 -29.48
CA TYR A 32 12.87 -15.95 -28.90
C TYR A 32 12.75 -14.65 -28.10
N LEU A 33 11.65 -13.91 -28.23
CA LEU A 33 11.41 -12.72 -27.43
C LEU A 33 11.23 -13.08 -25.95
N ASP A 34 11.72 -12.22 -25.07
CA ASP A 34 11.32 -12.23 -23.66
C ASP A 34 9.84 -11.83 -23.54
N PRO A 35 9.15 -12.18 -22.43
CA PRO A 35 7.72 -11.93 -22.30
C PRO A 35 7.32 -10.45 -22.43
N LYS A 36 8.19 -9.51 -22.02
CA LYS A 36 7.92 -8.07 -22.12
C LYS A 36 8.03 -7.59 -23.56
N SER A 37 9.08 -7.99 -24.28
CA SER A 37 9.22 -7.69 -25.71
C SER A 37 8.12 -8.36 -26.55
N PHE A 38 7.72 -9.59 -26.21
CA PHE A 38 6.59 -10.27 -26.84
C PHE A 38 5.28 -9.53 -26.59
N TRP A 39 5.02 -9.07 -25.36
CA TRP A 39 3.87 -8.24 -25.02
C TRP A 39 3.86 -6.91 -25.81
N ALA A 40 5.01 -6.25 -25.94
CA ALA A 40 5.11 -5.03 -26.72
C ALA A 40 4.82 -5.30 -28.21
N ALA A 41 5.47 -6.32 -28.77
CA ALA A 41 5.31 -6.71 -30.18
C ALA A 41 3.84 -6.97 -30.56
N ARG A 42 3.10 -7.75 -29.76
CA ARG A 42 1.69 -8.05 -30.04
C ARG A 42 0.75 -6.83 -29.99
N ASN A 43 1.21 -5.70 -29.45
CA ASN A 43 0.44 -4.46 -29.35
C ASN A 43 0.88 -3.40 -30.38
N VAL A 44 1.90 -3.67 -31.21
CA VAL A 44 2.35 -2.73 -32.25
C VAL A 44 1.32 -2.56 -33.36
N CYS A 45 0.77 -3.65 -33.89
CA CYS A 45 -0.24 -3.60 -34.95
C CYS A 45 -1.10 -4.87 -35.02
N LYS A 46 -2.21 -4.81 -35.77
CA LYS A 46 -3.15 -5.93 -35.93
C LYS A 46 -2.52 -7.22 -36.48
N TRP A 47 -1.52 -7.11 -37.36
CA TRP A 47 -0.87 -8.26 -37.99
C TRP A 47 0.05 -9.00 -37.03
N TRP A 48 0.83 -8.26 -36.23
CA TRP A 48 1.66 -8.82 -35.17
C TRP A 48 0.81 -9.41 -34.05
N ARG A 49 -0.32 -8.77 -33.74
CA ARG A 49 -1.33 -9.34 -32.84
C ARG A 49 -1.84 -10.68 -33.37
N PHE A 50 -2.19 -10.78 -34.66
CA PHE A 50 -2.62 -12.03 -35.28
C PHE A 50 -1.54 -13.12 -35.21
N ALA A 51 -0.30 -12.81 -35.57
CA ALA A 51 0.80 -13.78 -35.51
C ALA A 51 1.11 -14.26 -34.08
N SER A 52 0.82 -13.44 -33.06
CA SER A 52 1.01 -13.78 -31.64
C SER A 52 -0.05 -14.74 -31.08
N VAL A 53 -1.08 -15.10 -31.87
CA VAL A 53 -2.21 -15.91 -31.41
C VAL A 53 -1.92 -17.42 -31.40
N ASP A 54 -0.82 -17.82 -32.03
CA ASP A 54 -0.39 -19.22 -32.10
C ASP A 54 -0.24 -19.87 -30.72
N ALA A 55 -0.81 -21.07 -30.58
CA ALA A 55 -0.85 -21.81 -29.32
C ALA A 55 0.54 -22.25 -28.87
N VAL A 56 1.42 -22.65 -29.80
CA VAL A 56 2.78 -23.11 -29.47
C VAL A 56 3.63 -21.94 -28.95
N THR A 57 3.55 -20.81 -29.65
CA THR A 57 4.23 -19.57 -29.28
C THR A 57 3.74 -19.06 -27.92
N LEU A 58 2.42 -19.01 -27.70
CA LEU A 58 1.85 -18.58 -26.43
C LEU A 58 2.19 -19.51 -25.27
N ALA A 59 2.10 -20.83 -25.46
CA ALA A 59 2.49 -21.77 -24.43
C ALA A 59 3.96 -21.61 -24.04
N ARG A 60 4.84 -21.36 -25.02
CA ARG A 60 6.26 -21.06 -24.75
C ARG A 60 6.43 -19.77 -23.95
N GLN A 61 5.68 -18.72 -24.28
CA GLN A 61 5.72 -17.45 -23.54
C GLN A 61 5.15 -17.58 -22.13
N LEU A 62 4.07 -18.34 -21.94
CA LEU A 62 3.48 -18.61 -20.64
C LEU A 62 4.41 -19.41 -19.72
N ARG A 63 5.19 -20.36 -20.26
CA ARG A 63 6.20 -21.10 -19.50
C ARG A 63 7.36 -20.22 -18.99
N LYS A 64 7.59 -19.07 -19.61
CA LYS A 64 8.57 -18.07 -19.14
C LYS A 64 8.03 -17.18 -18.02
N LEU A 65 6.74 -17.31 -17.66
CA LEU A 65 6.10 -16.49 -16.63
C LEU A 65 5.89 -17.28 -15.34
N PRO A 66 5.89 -16.60 -14.17
CA PRO A 66 5.65 -17.18 -12.84
C PRO A 66 4.18 -17.63 -12.66
N ILE A 67 3.80 -18.73 -13.31
CA ILE A 67 2.44 -19.29 -13.32
C ILE A 67 2.48 -20.73 -12.81
N LEU A 68 1.57 -21.07 -11.90
CA LEU A 68 1.43 -22.44 -11.36
C LEU A 68 0.01 -22.99 -11.56
N PRO A 69 -0.17 -24.26 -11.97
CA PRO A 69 0.86 -25.12 -12.57
C PRO A 69 1.39 -24.51 -13.88
N LEU A 70 2.54 -24.98 -14.36
CA LEU A 70 3.11 -24.50 -15.62
C LEU A 70 2.11 -24.73 -16.76
N ALA A 71 1.95 -23.72 -17.62
CA ALA A 71 1.04 -23.79 -18.76
C ALA A 71 1.53 -24.84 -19.76
N ASP A 72 0.63 -25.75 -20.13
CA ASP A 72 0.88 -26.79 -21.13
C ASP A 72 0.01 -26.62 -22.38
N ALA A 73 0.66 -26.63 -23.55
CA ALA A 73 0.03 -26.42 -24.85
C ALA A 73 -1.06 -27.46 -25.16
N GLY A 74 -0.88 -28.70 -24.66
CA GLY A 74 -1.81 -29.81 -24.89
C GLY A 74 -3.03 -29.84 -23.98
N GLN A 75 -3.04 -29.06 -22.90
CA GLN A 75 -4.10 -29.09 -21.88
C GLN A 75 -5.06 -27.91 -21.95
N LEU A 76 -4.66 -26.81 -22.58
CA LEU A 76 -5.45 -25.60 -22.70
C LEU A 76 -5.87 -25.35 -24.16
N THR A 77 -7.04 -24.75 -24.34
CA THR A 77 -7.44 -24.21 -25.64
C THR A 77 -6.66 -22.91 -25.95
N PRO A 78 -6.48 -22.53 -27.22
CA PRO A 78 -5.81 -21.28 -27.58
C PRO A 78 -6.46 -20.04 -26.93
N ARG A 79 -7.79 -20.02 -26.80
CA ARG A 79 -8.53 -18.92 -26.15
C ARG A 79 -8.20 -18.80 -24.67
N GLU A 80 -8.08 -19.93 -23.97
CA GLU A 80 -7.69 -19.95 -22.56
C GLU A 80 -6.24 -19.48 -22.37
N MET A 81 -5.32 -19.85 -23.27
CA MET A 81 -3.94 -19.35 -23.24
C MET A 81 -3.88 -17.83 -23.44
N HIS A 82 -4.72 -17.28 -24.34
CA HIS A 82 -4.82 -15.83 -24.53
C HIS A 82 -5.30 -15.12 -23.27
N HIS A 83 -6.37 -15.63 -22.66
CA HIS A 83 -6.90 -15.04 -21.43
C HIS A 83 -5.87 -15.13 -20.30
N LEU A 84 -5.21 -16.28 -20.13
CA LEU A 84 -4.17 -16.47 -19.14
C LEU A 84 -2.97 -15.55 -19.38
N PHE A 85 -2.53 -15.39 -20.63
CA PHE A 85 -1.45 -14.47 -20.95
C PHE A 85 -1.85 -13.02 -20.70
N ALA A 86 -3.09 -12.62 -21.01
CA ALA A 86 -3.60 -11.29 -20.72
C ALA A 86 -3.67 -11.01 -19.20
N GLU A 87 -4.16 -11.99 -18.42
CA GLU A 87 -4.16 -11.94 -16.96
C GLU A 87 -2.75 -11.84 -16.39
N ALA A 88 -1.82 -12.66 -16.90
CA ALA A 88 -0.42 -12.65 -16.48
C ALA A 88 0.27 -11.33 -16.84
N SER A 89 0.04 -10.83 -18.05
CA SER A 89 0.59 -9.55 -18.52
C SER A 89 0.11 -8.37 -17.68
N TYR A 90 -1.17 -8.38 -17.29
CA TYR A 90 -1.74 -7.37 -16.40
C TYR A 90 -1.12 -7.47 -15.01
N THR A 91 -1.16 -8.66 -14.41
CA THR A 91 -0.75 -8.90 -13.02
C THR A 91 0.75 -8.68 -12.80
N LEU A 92 1.58 -9.07 -13.76
CA LEU A 92 3.04 -8.91 -13.73
C LEU A 92 3.53 -7.61 -14.36
N MET A 93 2.61 -6.72 -14.75
CA MET A 93 2.93 -5.37 -15.25
C MET A 93 3.88 -5.37 -16.46
N LEU A 94 3.79 -6.36 -17.36
CA LEU A 94 4.67 -6.47 -18.53
C LEU A 94 4.62 -5.22 -19.43
N GLY A 95 3.43 -4.63 -19.56
CA GLY A 95 3.20 -3.42 -20.35
C GLY A 95 3.37 -2.09 -19.61
N MET A 96 3.81 -2.11 -18.34
CA MET A 96 3.98 -0.89 -17.56
C MET A 96 5.28 -0.19 -17.94
N GLN A 97 5.19 1.07 -18.34
CA GLN A 97 6.34 1.95 -18.42
C GLN A 97 6.51 2.69 -17.10
N VAL A 98 7.70 2.60 -16.52
CA VAL A 98 8.08 3.35 -15.33
C VAL A 98 9.19 4.31 -15.74
N LYS A 99 8.98 5.60 -15.49
CA LYS A 99 9.99 6.64 -15.70
C LYS A 99 10.33 7.27 -14.36
N ARG A 100 11.62 7.38 -14.03
CA ARG A 100 12.09 8.10 -12.84
C ARG A 100 12.25 9.58 -13.19
N GLY A 101 11.61 10.44 -12.40
CA GLY A 101 11.77 11.90 -12.49
C GLY A 101 13.08 12.37 -11.86
N ALA A 102 13.37 13.68 -11.98
CA ALA A 102 14.47 14.29 -11.26
C ALA A 102 14.21 14.24 -9.74
N ASP A 103 15.29 14.10 -8.96
CA ASP A 103 15.21 14.17 -7.51
C ASP A 103 15.03 15.66 -7.12
N GLU A 104 14.04 15.92 -6.27
CA GLU A 104 13.74 17.25 -5.71
C GLU A 104 14.24 17.34 -4.26
N GLU A 105 14.27 18.55 -3.72
CA GLU A 105 14.64 18.78 -2.31
C GLU A 105 13.70 18.00 -1.37
N GLY A 106 14.30 17.27 -0.43
CA GLY A 106 13.56 16.47 0.56
C GLY A 106 13.02 17.30 1.72
N THR A 107 12.27 16.63 2.60
CA THR A 107 11.52 17.30 3.69
C THR A 107 12.43 18.01 4.70
N MET A 108 13.67 17.55 4.87
CA MET A 108 14.68 18.14 5.75
C MET A 108 15.75 18.94 5.00
N SER A 109 15.67 19.06 3.67
CA SER A 109 16.72 19.75 2.88
C SER A 109 16.84 21.23 3.24
N ALA A 110 15.72 21.97 3.25
CA ALA A 110 15.72 23.38 3.67
C ALA A 110 16.13 23.55 5.15
N PRO A 111 15.56 22.80 6.12
CA PRO A 111 16.01 22.83 7.51
C PRO A 111 17.51 22.53 7.69
N GLN A 112 18.07 21.56 6.97
CA GLN A 112 19.49 21.20 7.07
C GLN A 112 20.41 22.32 6.58
N ARG A 113 20.05 23.03 5.50
CA ARG A 113 20.79 24.22 5.04
C ARG A 113 20.83 25.32 6.11
N GLN A 114 19.81 25.35 6.97
CA GLN A 114 19.70 26.28 8.09
C GLN A 114 20.32 25.75 9.40
N GLY A 115 20.95 24.57 9.38
CA GLY A 115 21.64 23.99 10.52
C GLY A 115 20.81 23.01 11.38
N PHE A 116 19.58 22.69 10.98
CA PHE A 116 18.78 21.66 11.64
C PHE A 116 19.11 20.27 11.09
N PHE A 117 19.89 19.51 11.85
CA PHE A 117 20.21 18.13 11.51
C PHE A 117 19.12 17.19 12.01
N ALA A 118 18.81 16.20 11.18
CA ALA A 118 17.78 15.24 11.50
C ALA A 118 18.24 14.33 12.65
N GLY A 119 17.34 14.07 13.59
CA GLY A 119 17.64 13.34 14.81
C GLY A 119 16.39 13.20 15.69
N PRO A 120 16.47 12.47 16.81
CA PRO A 120 15.30 12.16 17.66
C PRO A 120 14.63 13.40 18.28
N ARG A 121 15.27 14.57 18.21
CA ARG A 121 14.78 15.83 18.77
C ARG A 121 14.34 16.84 17.73
N VAL A 122 14.40 16.49 16.44
CA VAL A 122 14.11 17.40 15.33
C VAL A 122 13.18 16.70 14.36
N THR A 123 12.06 17.34 14.04
CA THR A 123 11.10 16.85 13.05
C THR A 123 10.61 18.03 12.20
N ALA A 124 10.19 17.76 10.97
CA ALA A 124 9.67 18.78 10.05
C ALA A 124 8.39 18.31 9.37
N THR A 125 7.62 19.27 8.89
CA THR A 125 6.44 19.01 8.06
C THR A 125 6.84 18.29 6.77
N SER A 126 5.90 17.60 6.12
CA SER A 126 6.16 16.92 4.84
C SER A 126 6.63 17.86 3.72
N SER A 127 6.27 19.15 3.79
CA SER A 127 6.78 20.20 2.89
C SER A 127 8.16 20.76 3.27
N GLY A 128 8.68 20.44 4.46
CA GLY A 128 9.90 21.05 5.01
C GLY A 128 9.80 22.53 5.38
N THR A 129 8.60 23.13 5.32
CA THR A 129 8.39 24.56 5.58
C THR A 129 8.37 24.92 7.06
N ARG A 130 8.09 23.96 7.94
CA ARG A 130 8.13 24.15 9.39
C ARG A 130 8.93 23.04 10.05
N THR A 131 9.74 23.42 11.03
CA THR A 131 10.61 22.51 11.78
C THR A 131 10.41 22.69 13.27
N VAL A 132 10.27 21.60 13.99
CA VAL A 132 10.21 21.57 15.44
C VAL A 132 11.50 20.98 15.99
N THR A 133 12.02 21.61 17.05
CA THR A 133 13.11 21.06 17.85
C THR A 133 12.72 20.94 19.31
N ILE A 134 13.30 19.96 20.01
CA ILE A 134 13.18 19.81 21.45
C ILE A 134 14.56 19.88 22.08
N ASN A 135 14.83 20.97 22.79
CA ASN A 135 16.09 21.19 23.50
C ASN A 135 15.81 21.53 24.96
N ASP A 136 16.46 20.84 25.90
CA ASP A 136 16.38 21.12 27.34
C ASP A 136 14.95 21.31 27.87
N ARG A 137 14.04 20.41 27.45
CA ARG A 137 12.60 20.42 27.77
C ARG A 137 11.81 21.60 27.21
N MET A 138 12.34 22.29 26.20
CA MET A 138 11.64 23.33 25.47
C MET A 138 11.34 22.85 24.05
N ILE A 139 10.08 22.95 23.65
CA ILE A 139 9.64 22.82 22.27
C ILE A 139 9.85 24.18 21.60
N ALA A 140 10.51 24.19 20.46
CA ALA A 140 10.67 25.38 19.61
C ALA A 140 10.23 25.06 18.18
N LEU A 141 9.26 25.83 17.67
CA LEU A 141 8.77 25.77 16.30
C LEU A 141 9.43 26.87 15.47
N PHE A 142 10.03 26.49 14.35
CA PHE A 142 10.68 27.37 13.39
C PHE A 142 9.94 27.34 12.05
N ASP A 143 9.79 28.51 11.44
CA ASP A 143 9.53 28.65 10.02
C ASP A 143 10.85 28.47 9.27
N THR A 144 10.89 27.45 8.42
CA THR A 144 12.05 27.06 7.63
C THR A 144 11.79 27.21 6.13
N ALA A 145 10.71 27.88 5.72
CA ALA A 145 10.38 28.12 4.31
C ALA A 145 11.31 29.14 3.62
N GLY A 146 11.89 30.08 4.37
CA GLY A 146 12.79 31.11 3.86
C GLY A 146 14.28 30.72 3.89
N ASP A 147 15.18 31.68 3.67
CA ASP A 147 16.63 31.45 3.73
C ASP A 147 17.17 31.34 5.16
N THR A 148 16.53 32.06 6.10
CA THR A 148 16.92 32.07 7.52
C THR A 148 15.78 31.52 8.39
N PRO A 149 16.08 30.67 9.37
CA PRO A 149 15.05 30.11 10.24
C PRO A 149 14.50 31.18 11.17
N ARG A 150 13.17 31.27 11.25
CA ARG A 150 12.48 32.19 12.15
C ARG A 150 11.77 31.40 13.24
N LEU A 151 12.10 31.68 14.51
CA LEU A 151 11.36 31.14 15.64
C LEU A 151 9.94 31.70 15.63
N LEU A 152 8.93 30.82 15.58
CA LEU A 152 7.52 31.17 15.63
C LEU A 152 7.00 31.10 17.06
N THR A 153 7.21 29.95 17.72
CA THR A 153 6.68 29.67 19.05
C THR A 153 7.70 28.89 19.86
N GLN A 154 7.76 29.14 21.16
CA GLN A 154 8.53 28.36 22.10
C GLN A 154 7.70 28.07 23.36
N ARG A 155 7.70 26.82 23.83
CA ARG A 155 6.94 26.41 25.02
C ARG A 155 7.62 25.26 25.77
N PRO A 156 7.48 25.17 27.11
CA PRO A 156 8.03 24.07 27.87
C PRO A 156 7.24 22.77 27.66
N LEU A 157 7.93 21.62 27.78
CA LEU A 157 7.30 20.31 27.88
C LEU A 157 6.47 20.22 29.16
N ASN A 158 5.32 19.56 29.06
CA ASN A 158 4.45 19.29 30.19
C ASN A 158 4.94 18.05 30.96
N ASP A 159 6.07 18.22 31.67
CA ASP A 159 6.67 17.16 32.48
C ASP A 159 6.20 17.17 33.95
N LEU A 160 5.60 18.28 34.40
CA LEU A 160 5.47 18.61 35.84
C LEU A 160 4.11 19.18 36.26
N LYS A 161 3.27 19.66 35.34
CA LYS A 161 2.03 20.39 35.70
C LYS A 161 0.81 19.47 35.77
N GLU A 162 0.77 18.41 34.99
CA GLU A 162 -0.36 17.47 34.96
C GLU A 162 0.12 16.09 35.40
N THR A 163 -0.34 15.66 36.58
CA THR A 163 -0.18 14.27 37.02
C THR A 163 -0.77 13.35 35.97
N VAL A 164 0.09 12.56 35.31
CA VAL A 164 -0.32 11.45 34.45
C VAL A 164 -1.14 10.48 35.31
N GLY A 165 -2.46 10.58 35.23
CA GLY A 165 -3.37 9.67 35.91
C GLY A 165 -3.16 8.26 35.38
N ASN A 166 -3.09 7.28 36.30
CA ASN A 166 -3.11 5.83 36.06
C ASN A 166 -1.82 5.14 35.54
N GLY A 167 -0.67 5.82 35.51
CA GLY A 167 0.63 5.17 35.25
C GLY A 167 1.25 4.49 36.49
N PRO A 168 2.08 3.44 36.34
CA PRO A 168 2.78 2.83 37.47
C PRO A 168 3.69 3.83 38.18
N TRP A 169 3.63 3.85 39.51
CA TRP A 169 4.26 4.88 40.37
C TRP A 169 5.81 4.81 40.43
N LEU A 170 6.42 3.76 39.87
CA LEU A 170 7.87 3.64 39.79
C LEU A 170 8.39 4.58 38.70
N LYS A 171 8.76 5.79 39.11
CA LYS A 171 9.43 6.79 38.26
C LYS A 171 10.83 6.30 37.91
N VAL A 172 10.95 5.53 36.82
CA VAL A 172 12.21 5.41 36.10
C VAL A 172 12.56 6.81 35.57
N THR A 173 13.83 7.19 35.59
CA THR A 173 14.25 8.47 35.00
C THR A 173 13.85 8.46 33.52
N PRO A 174 13.03 9.41 33.05
CA PRO A 174 12.52 9.37 31.69
C PRO A 174 13.68 9.32 30.71
N SER A 175 13.62 8.38 29.77
CA SER A 175 14.64 8.28 28.72
C SER A 175 14.67 9.60 27.93
N SER A 176 15.86 10.04 27.50
CA SER A 176 16.04 11.25 26.69
C SER A 176 15.54 11.11 25.24
N TYR A 177 14.92 9.97 24.93
CA TYR A 177 14.40 9.62 23.61
C TYR A 177 12.92 10.01 23.56
N HIS A 178 12.61 10.95 22.67
CA HIS A 178 11.25 11.37 22.37
C HIS A 178 10.93 10.95 20.94
N GLU A 179 9.80 10.30 20.73
CA GLU A 179 9.26 10.09 19.39
C GLU A 179 8.34 11.25 19.05
N LEU A 180 8.54 11.86 17.88
CA LEU A 180 7.90 13.11 17.48
C LEU A 180 7.13 12.93 16.19
N ALA A 181 5.89 13.40 16.17
CA ALA A 181 5.12 13.59 14.95
C ALA A 181 4.63 15.02 14.86
N LEU A 182 4.89 15.66 13.73
CA LEU A 182 4.37 16.99 13.42
C LEU A 182 3.23 16.81 12.41
N SER A 183 2.09 17.44 12.66
CA SER A 183 0.96 17.40 11.74
C SER A 183 1.33 17.97 10.38
N SER A 184 0.55 17.61 9.37
CA SER A 184 0.80 18.02 7.99
C SER A 184 0.84 19.55 7.77
N ASP A 185 0.15 20.33 8.59
CA ASP A 185 0.16 21.80 8.61
C ASP A 185 1.17 22.42 9.60
N GLY A 186 1.81 21.58 10.43
CA GLY A 186 2.75 22.01 11.45
C GLY A 186 2.13 22.77 12.62
N ASN A 187 0.82 22.61 12.88
CA ASN A 187 0.13 23.24 14.01
C ASN A 187 0.05 22.32 15.24
N LEU A 188 -0.02 20.99 15.04
CA LEU A 188 -0.09 20.01 16.11
C LEU A 188 1.21 19.23 16.20
N LEU A 189 1.70 19.03 17.43
CA LEU A 189 2.87 18.21 17.71
C LEU A 189 2.49 17.11 18.70
N ALA A 190 2.68 15.86 18.29
CA ALA A 190 2.59 14.72 19.18
C ALA A 190 3.99 14.33 19.67
N ILE A 191 4.11 14.14 20.98
CA ILE A 191 5.34 13.71 21.65
C ILE A 191 5.02 12.46 22.46
N ALA A 192 5.74 11.38 22.21
CA ALA A 192 5.74 10.23 23.10
C ALA A 192 6.87 10.35 24.11
N GLN A 193 6.52 10.21 25.39
CA GLN A 193 7.45 10.02 26.48
C GLN A 193 7.11 8.69 27.15
N GLU A 194 7.92 7.67 26.85
CA GLU A 194 7.67 6.28 27.23
C GLU A 194 6.34 5.72 26.67
N ARG A 195 5.29 5.73 27.49
CA ARG A 195 3.92 5.29 27.14
C ARG A 195 2.87 6.38 27.32
N THR A 196 3.30 7.59 27.68
CA THR A 196 2.44 8.77 27.70
C THR A 196 2.62 9.50 26.39
N ILE A 197 1.50 9.80 25.73
CA ILE A 197 1.48 10.63 24.53
C ILE A 197 0.89 11.98 24.91
N GLN A 198 1.55 13.03 24.43
CA GLN A 198 1.12 14.41 24.63
C GLN A 198 0.93 15.07 23.27
N ILE A 199 -0.19 15.79 23.10
CA ILE A 199 -0.47 16.57 21.89
C ILE A 199 -0.50 18.05 22.26
N TYR A 200 0.35 18.81 21.58
CA TYR A 200 0.52 20.24 21.72
C TYR A 200 -0.09 20.95 20.54
N ASP A 201 -0.85 22.00 20.82
CA ASP A 201 -1.16 23.03 19.84
C ASP A 201 -0.02 24.06 19.87
N LEU A 202 0.68 24.20 18.75
CA LEU A 202 1.81 25.13 18.58
C LEU A 202 1.36 26.53 18.16
N SER A 203 0.09 26.69 17.78
CA SER A 203 -0.52 27.98 17.47
C SER A 203 -1.15 28.65 18.71
N ALA A 204 -1.48 27.87 19.73
CA ALA A 204 -1.99 28.35 21.00
C ALA A 204 -0.90 28.96 21.89
N GLU A 205 -1.33 29.69 22.92
CA GLU A 205 -0.42 30.28 23.92
C GLU A 205 0.47 29.20 24.59
N PRO A 206 1.72 29.52 24.97
CA PRO A 206 2.66 28.56 25.55
C PRO A 206 2.16 27.83 26.82
N ASP A 207 1.31 28.50 27.61
CA ASP A 207 0.69 27.97 28.83
C ASP A 207 -0.66 27.27 28.60
N SER A 208 -1.07 27.09 27.34
CA SER A 208 -2.30 26.36 26.99
C SER A 208 -2.26 24.90 27.47
N PHE A 209 -3.41 24.40 27.93
CA PHE A 209 -3.58 23.00 28.32
C PHE A 209 -3.29 22.05 27.15
N THR A 210 -2.39 21.11 27.40
CA THR A 210 -2.03 20.03 26.47
C THR A 210 -2.98 18.86 26.62
N VAL A 211 -3.18 18.10 25.55
CA VAL A 211 -3.82 16.79 25.68
C VAL A 211 -2.75 15.81 26.11
N ASN A 212 -2.97 15.07 27.20
CA ASN A 212 -2.09 13.99 27.62
C ASN A 212 -2.89 12.75 27.97
N GLU A 213 -2.36 11.58 27.62
CA GLU A 213 -2.97 10.31 27.98
C GLU A 213 -1.88 9.26 28.12
N TYR A 214 -1.98 8.45 29.17
CA TYR A 214 -1.19 7.23 29.31
C TYR A 214 -1.85 6.12 28.51
N ILE A 215 -1.10 5.42 27.66
CA ILE A 215 -1.66 4.41 26.75
C ILE A 215 -1.51 3.01 27.36
N PRO A 216 -2.54 2.48 28.05
CA PRO A 216 -2.45 1.16 28.68
C PRO A 216 -2.28 0.03 27.67
N SER A 217 -2.87 0.15 26.47
CA SER A 217 -2.79 -0.84 25.40
C SER A 217 -1.35 -1.05 24.87
N ALA A 218 -0.43 -0.12 25.15
CA ALA A 218 0.99 -0.26 24.83
C ALA A 218 1.77 -1.03 25.92
N ALA A 219 1.10 -1.68 26.88
CA ALA A 219 1.76 -2.43 27.94
C ALA A 219 2.74 -3.49 27.42
N GLY A 220 3.93 -3.55 28.02
CA GLY A 220 5.01 -4.45 27.59
C GLY A 220 5.79 -3.97 26.36
N HIS A 221 5.43 -2.81 25.79
CA HIS A 221 6.10 -2.22 24.64
C HIS A 221 6.55 -0.79 24.95
N TYR A 222 7.56 -0.32 24.21
CA TYR A 222 7.91 1.09 24.13
C TYR A 222 7.48 1.63 22.78
N ILE A 223 7.10 2.91 22.76
CA ILE A 223 6.75 3.62 21.52
C ILE A 223 8.04 3.91 20.76
N CYS A 224 8.11 3.50 19.50
CA CYS A 224 9.28 3.66 18.63
C CYS A 224 9.02 4.52 17.38
N GLY A 225 7.82 5.12 17.31
CA GLY A 225 7.47 6.07 16.28
C GLY A 225 6.02 6.54 16.41
N LEU A 226 5.78 7.76 15.95
CA LEU A 226 4.47 8.38 15.86
C LEU A 226 4.30 8.96 14.47
N ASP A 227 3.10 8.86 13.90
CA ASP A 227 2.74 9.51 12.63
C ASP A 227 1.28 9.95 12.66
N PHE A 228 1.00 11.18 12.26
CA PHE A 228 -0.37 11.62 12.00
C PHE A 228 -0.84 11.07 10.64
N GLU A 229 -2.01 10.43 10.63
CA GLU A 229 -2.62 9.85 9.44
C GLU A 229 -4.09 10.30 9.33
N GLN A 230 -4.71 10.08 8.15
CA GLN A 230 -6.11 10.40 7.89
C GLN A 230 -6.47 11.88 8.17
N ASN A 231 -5.72 12.82 7.58
CA ASN A 231 -5.88 14.28 7.79
C ASN A 231 -5.75 14.69 9.27
N ASP A 232 -4.75 14.14 9.94
CA ASP A 232 -4.42 14.41 11.34
C ASP A 232 -5.50 13.98 12.35
N HIS A 233 -6.54 13.23 11.93
CA HIS A 233 -7.61 12.70 12.80
C HIS A 233 -7.22 11.45 13.58
N VAL A 234 -6.19 10.74 13.11
CA VAL A 234 -5.72 9.51 13.72
C VAL A 234 -4.20 9.57 13.90
N LEU A 235 -3.73 9.09 15.04
CA LEU A 235 -2.32 8.99 15.38
C LEU A 235 -1.92 7.53 15.34
N ARG A 236 -1.07 7.17 14.38
CA ARG A 236 -0.45 5.86 14.29
C ARG A 236 0.72 5.78 15.26
N VAL A 237 0.57 4.94 16.27
CA VAL A 237 1.59 4.67 17.28
C VAL A 237 2.28 3.37 16.93
N ARG A 238 3.57 3.44 16.60
CA ARG A 238 4.41 2.27 16.30
C ARG A 238 5.01 1.73 17.59
N LEU A 239 4.80 0.45 17.84
CA LEU A 239 5.29 -0.25 19.03
C LEU A 239 6.51 -1.11 18.68
N SER A 240 7.42 -1.25 19.64
CA SER A 240 8.62 -2.07 19.47
C SER A 240 8.36 -3.57 19.29
N GLY A 241 7.16 -4.05 19.62
CA GLY A 241 6.78 -5.46 19.50
C GLY A 241 6.53 -5.89 18.06
N LYS A 242 7.51 -6.53 17.39
CA LYS A 242 7.35 -7.29 16.12
C LYS A 242 6.42 -6.64 15.06
N GLY A 243 6.42 -5.30 14.92
CA GLY A 243 5.59 -4.56 13.96
C GLY A 243 4.16 -4.25 14.40
N ALA A 244 3.85 -4.32 15.70
CA ALA A 244 2.57 -3.92 16.25
C ALA A 244 2.38 -2.39 16.18
N VAL A 245 1.13 -1.98 15.96
CA VAL A 245 0.68 -0.60 15.87
C VAL A 245 -0.65 -0.40 16.60
N LEU A 246 -0.84 0.80 17.14
CA LEU A 246 -2.12 1.30 17.65
C LEU A 246 -2.53 2.52 16.83
N TYR A 247 -3.81 2.65 16.56
CA TYR A 247 -4.39 3.87 15.98
C TYR A 247 -5.25 4.54 17.04
N LEU A 248 -4.83 5.72 17.48
CA LEU A 248 -5.54 6.54 18.44
C LEU A 248 -6.28 7.66 17.73
N GLY A 249 -7.43 8.09 18.23
CA GLY A 249 -8.29 9.07 17.57
C GLY A 249 -9.44 8.39 16.83
N THR A 250 -10.19 9.16 16.06
CA THR A 250 -11.35 8.69 15.29
C THR A 250 -11.20 9.24 13.89
N PRO A 251 -11.18 8.39 12.84
CA PRO A 251 -11.02 8.89 11.49
C PRO A 251 -12.26 9.69 11.05
N PRO A 252 -12.14 10.55 10.03
CA PRO A 252 -13.27 11.31 9.52
C PRO A 252 -14.39 10.35 9.06
N SER A 253 -15.63 10.71 9.36
CA SER A 253 -16.81 9.95 8.92
C SER A 253 -16.81 9.78 7.40
N ALA A 254 -17.17 8.58 6.95
CA ALA A 254 -17.27 8.25 5.52
C ALA A 254 -18.21 9.24 4.80
N PRO A 255 -18.00 9.50 3.49
CA PRO A 255 -18.73 10.53 2.76
C PRO A 255 -20.21 10.15 2.61
N ASP A 256 -21.07 10.72 3.44
CA ASP A 256 -22.41 11.02 2.98
C ASP A 256 -22.29 12.14 1.93
N SER A 257 -23.00 11.96 0.83
CA SER A 257 -22.82 12.56 -0.50
C SER A 257 -23.05 14.09 -0.62
N LYS A 258 -22.77 14.89 0.43
CA LYS A 258 -23.05 16.33 0.43
C LYS A 258 -21.95 17.24 1.00
N SER A 259 -20.78 16.75 1.41
CA SER A 259 -19.73 17.62 1.97
C SER A 259 -18.31 17.18 1.65
N GLU A 260 -17.89 17.31 0.38
CA GLU A 260 -16.47 17.24 -0.02
C GLU A 260 -15.59 18.22 0.77
N GLN A 261 -16.17 19.33 1.26
CA GLN A 261 -15.48 20.30 2.13
C GLN A 261 -15.15 19.75 3.53
N GLN A 262 -15.91 18.80 4.07
CA GLN A 262 -15.60 18.18 5.37
C GLN A 262 -14.48 17.14 5.26
N GLN A 263 -14.29 16.53 4.07
CA GLN A 263 -13.18 15.59 3.81
C GLN A 263 -11.80 16.24 3.90
N GLN A 264 -11.70 17.55 3.66
CA GLN A 264 -10.45 18.30 3.70
C GLN A 264 -10.18 18.97 5.05
N GLN A 265 -11.15 18.93 5.98
CA GLN A 265 -10.95 19.51 7.29
C GLN A 265 -10.02 18.61 8.12
N LYS A 266 -8.82 19.14 8.38
CA LYS A 266 -7.85 18.50 9.28
C LYS A 266 -8.36 18.54 10.72
N ALA A 267 -7.97 17.55 11.50
CA ALA A 267 -8.28 17.57 12.93
C ALA A 267 -7.55 18.73 13.62
N ASP A 268 -8.27 19.40 14.50
CA ASP A 268 -7.73 20.44 15.36
C ASP A 268 -7.46 19.90 16.78
N ILE A 269 -6.99 20.77 17.67
CA ILE A 269 -6.76 20.40 19.07
C ILE A 269 -8.05 20.01 19.80
N TRP A 270 -9.23 20.47 19.34
CA TRP A 270 -10.51 20.17 19.97
C TRP A 270 -10.94 18.72 19.73
N HIS A 271 -10.69 18.19 18.52
CA HIS A 271 -10.81 16.77 18.24
C HIS A 271 -10.01 15.94 19.25
N TRP A 272 -8.73 16.29 19.45
CA TRP A 272 -7.83 15.57 20.34
C TRP A 272 -8.20 15.67 21.82
N LYS A 273 -8.81 16.80 22.24
CA LYS A 273 -9.38 16.99 23.59
C LYS A 273 -10.68 16.22 23.82
N SER A 274 -11.40 15.88 22.75
CA SER A 274 -12.69 15.21 22.82
C SER A 274 -12.56 13.72 23.17
N LYS A 275 -13.69 13.06 23.43
CA LYS A 275 -13.74 11.59 23.60
C LYS A 275 -13.34 10.82 22.33
N ALA A 276 -13.42 11.46 21.16
CA ALA A 276 -13.05 10.89 19.88
C ALA A 276 -11.54 11.01 19.58
N GLY A 277 -10.79 11.75 20.41
CA GLY A 277 -9.36 12.01 20.26
C GLY A 277 -8.46 10.95 20.91
N LEU A 278 -7.46 11.38 21.67
CA LEU A 278 -6.34 10.54 22.13
C LEU A 278 -6.78 9.37 23.03
N ARG A 279 -7.94 9.50 23.69
CA ARG A 279 -8.55 8.48 24.56
C ARG A 279 -9.20 7.32 23.81
N HIS A 280 -9.51 7.51 22.54
CA HIS A 280 -10.17 6.51 21.73
C HIS A 280 -9.13 5.68 20.97
N VAL A 281 -9.18 4.36 21.14
CA VAL A 281 -8.39 3.41 20.36
C VAL A 281 -9.24 2.92 19.20
N PHE A 282 -8.98 3.44 18.00
CA PHE A 282 -9.69 3.06 16.78
C PHE A 282 -9.32 1.65 16.31
N LEU A 283 -8.03 1.32 16.31
CA LEU A 283 -7.51 0.01 15.90
C LEU A 283 -6.34 -0.40 16.78
N ASP A 284 -6.40 -1.63 17.31
CA ASP A 284 -5.28 -2.31 17.94
C ASP A 284 -4.89 -3.52 17.09
N SER A 285 -3.70 -3.47 16.49
CA SER A 285 -3.20 -4.55 15.64
C SER A 285 -3.04 -5.90 16.35
N THR A 286 -2.83 -5.90 17.67
CA THR A 286 -2.60 -7.12 18.44
C THR A 286 -3.88 -7.93 18.67
N LEU A 287 -5.03 -7.26 18.56
CA LEU A 287 -6.35 -7.86 18.71
C LEU A 287 -6.92 -8.36 17.37
N LEU A 288 -6.30 -7.98 16.25
CA LEU A 288 -6.75 -8.40 14.93
C LEU A 288 -6.55 -9.89 14.76
N SER A 289 -7.66 -10.60 14.61
CA SER A 289 -7.63 -12.03 14.30
C SER A 289 -7.92 -12.23 12.82
N LEU A 290 -7.00 -12.91 12.13
CA LEU A 290 -7.30 -13.47 10.83
C LEU A 290 -8.25 -14.65 11.03
N ARG A 291 -9.42 -14.62 10.39
CA ARG A 291 -10.31 -15.77 10.37
C ARG A 291 -9.58 -16.92 9.67
N SER A 292 -9.45 -18.04 10.37
CA SER A 292 -8.99 -19.28 9.75
C SER A 292 -10.19 -20.10 9.37
N ASN A 293 -10.17 -20.60 8.15
CA ASN A 293 -11.07 -21.67 7.77
C ASN A 293 -10.38 -23.01 8.11
N HIS A 294 -9.89 -23.16 9.35
CA HIS A 294 -9.32 -24.43 9.80
C HIS A 294 -10.43 -25.37 10.25
N THR A 295 -10.71 -26.33 9.36
CA THR A 295 -11.46 -27.56 9.56
C THR A 295 -10.76 -28.48 10.56
N SER A 296 -11.20 -28.46 11.81
CA SER A 296 -10.98 -29.60 12.71
C SER A 296 -12.18 -29.76 13.64
N GLY A 297 -13.22 -30.45 13.15
CA GLY A 297 -14.21 -31.26 13.91
C GLY A 297 -14.70 -30.82 15.30
N SER A 298 -14.60 -29.55 15.65
CA SER A 298 -14.95 -28.99 16.95
C SER A 298 -15.55 -27.62 16.69
N GLU A 299 -16.77 -27.43 17.19
CA GLU A 299 -17.68 -26.30 16.98
C GLU A 299 -17.18 -24.95 17.52
N SER A 300 -15.95 -24.57 17.21
CA SER A 300 -15.44 -23.24 17.54
C SER A 300 -14.90 -22.60 16.27
N MET A 301 -15.28 -21.34 16.05
CA MET A 301 -14.63 -20.44 15.12
C MET A 301 -13.14 -20.40 15.46
N SER A 302 -12.35 -21.30 14.89
CA SER A 302 -10.93 -21.37 15.19
C SER A 302 -10.25 -20.27 14.40
N THR A 303 -9.93 -19.17 15.07
CA THR A 303 -8.93 -18.22 14.59
C THR A 303 -7.62 -18.99 14.37
N ASP A 304 -6.83 -18.66 13.34
CA ASP A 304 -5.53 -19.33 13.16
C ASP A 304 -4.62 -18.72 14.24
N PRO A 305 -4.33 -19.42 15.35
CA PRO A 305 -3.52 -18.84 16.40
C PRO A 305 -2.09 -18.53 15.91
N ASP A 306 -1.70 -19.12 14.78
CA ASP A 306 -0.37 -18.99 14.19
C ASP A 306 -0.29 -17.91 13.10
N ALA A 307 -1.42 -17.41 12.58
CA ALA A 307 -1.44 -16.34 11.57
C ALA A 307 -1.64 -14.97 12.21
N ARG A 308 -0.66 -14.08 12.01
CA ARG A 308 -0.69 -12.72 12.56
C ARG A 308 -0.46 -11.69 11.47
N LEU A 309 -1.14 -10.55 11.62
CA LEU A 309 -0.82 -9.35 10.86
C LEU A 309 0.18 -8.49 11.60
N SER A 310 1.13 -7.92 10.87
CA SER A 310 2.09 -6.95 11.39
C SER A 310 2.32 -5.83 10.36
N GLY A 311 2.96 -4.74 10.79
CA GLY A 311 3.33 -3.66 9.89
C GLY A 311 2.12 -3.03 9.21
N ILE A 312 1.02 -2.87 9.94
CA ILE A 312 -0.26 -2.38 9.42
C ILE A 312 -0.18 -0.87 9.16
N GLN A 313 -0.68 -0.46 7.99
CA GLN A 313 -0.95 0.94 7.64
C GLN A 313 -2.39 1.10 7.14
N LEU A 314 -3.13 2.07 7.69
CA LEU A 314 -4.44 2.44 7.15
C LEU A 314 -4.26 3.19 5.82
N LEU A 315 -4.96 2.75 4.79
CA LEU A 315 -4.81 3.33 3.44
C LEU A 315 -5.92 4.33 3.16
N ARG A 316 -7.17 3.88 3.19
CA ARG A 316 -8.35 4.72 2.94
C ARG A 316 -9.63 4.05 3.42
N PRO A 317 -10.71 4.84 3.63
CA PRO A 317 -12.06 4.30 3.75
C PRO A 317 -12.45 3.51 2.50
N PHE A 318 -13.17 2.41 2.71
CA PHE A 318 -13.71 1.58 1.64
C PHE A 318 -14.91 0.78 2.15
N GLU A 319 -16.05 0.93 1.48
CA GLU A 319 -17.32 0.31 1.92
C GLU A 319 -17.61 0.70 3.39
N GLN A 320 -18.05 -0.23 4.24
CA GLN A 320 -18.35 0.01 5.67
C GLN A 320 -17.12 -0.14 6.58
N GLY A 321 -15.93 0.19 6.08
CA GLY A 321 -14.69 -0.08 6.77
C GLY A 321 -13.48 0.61 6.16
N TYR A 322 -12.30 0.03 6.42
CA TYR A 322 -11.02 0.56 5.97
C TYR A 322 -10.20 -0.50 5.23
N LEU A 323 -9.52 -0.05 4.17
CA LEU A 323 -8.44 -0.81 3.56
C LEU A 323 -7.16 -0.59 4.35
N LEU A 324 -6.42 -1.68 4.55
CA LEU A 324 -5.13 -1.67 5.22
C LEU A 324 -4.10 -2.48 4.42
N GLY A 325 -2.87 -1.96 4.39
CA GLY A 325 -1.69 -2.70 3.96
C GLY A 325 -1.07 -3.38 5.16
N ALA A 326 -0.71 -4.66 5.05
CA ALA A 326 -0.11 -5.41 6.15
C ALA A 326 0.83 -6.51 5.67
N GLN A 327 1.65 -7.01 6.59
CA GLN A 327 2.38 -8.27 6.44
C GLN A 327 1.60 -9.38 7.12
N LYS A 328 1.40 -10.49 6.42
CA LYS A 328 0.87 -11.73 7.00
C LYS A 328 2.03 -12.67 7.28
N HIS A 329 2.14 -13.08 8.53
CA HIS A 329 3.06 -14.14 8.96
C HIS A 329 2.25 -15.36 9.39
N GLY A 330 2.64 -16.53 8.92
CA GLY A 330 2.09 -17.81 9.37
C GLY A 330 3.21 -18.81 9.66
N ARG A 331 2.97 -19.79 10.52
CA ARG A 331 3.94 -20.89 10.74
C ARG A 331 4.00 -21.89 9.59
N LYS A 332 2.88 -22.05 8.87
CA LYS A 332 2.72 -23.03 7.79
C LYS A 332 2.97 -22.46 6.39
N GLU A 333 3.09 -21.13 6.27
CA GLU A 333 3.29 -20.45 4.99
C GLU A 333 4.37 -19.37 5.08
N SER A 334 5.05 -19.14 3.96
CA SER A 334 5.99 -18.03 3.84
C SER A 334 5.29 -16.68 4.06
N SER A 335 5.98 -15.79 4.78
CA SER A 335 5.46 -14.43 5.04
C SER A 335 5.29 -13.66 3.73
N HIS A 336 4.21 -12.92 3.62
CA HIS A 336 3.88 -12.15 2.42
C HIS A 336 3.08 -10.90 2.77
N TYR A 337 2.97 -9.99 1.81
CA TYR A 337 2.19 -8.76 1.98
C TYR A 337 0.73 -8.99 1.60
N VAL A 338 -0.16 -8.24 2.21
CA VAL A 338 -1.59 -8.30 1.92
C VAL A 338 -2.20 -6.92 1.86
N LEU A 339 -3.14 -6.74 0.93
CA LEU A 339 -4.19 -5.74 1.05
C LEU A 339 -5.37 -6.42 1.72
N ALA A 340 -5.80 -5.90 2.86
CA ALA A 340 -6.94 -6.42 3.60
C ALA A 340 -7.96 -5.32 3.90
N HIS A 341 -9.16 -5.75 4.26
CA HIS A 341 -10.25 -4.89 4.69
C HIS A 341 -10.64 -5.24 6.13
N VAL A 342 -11.03 -4.24 6.91
CA VAL A 342 -11.62 -4.42 8.23
C VAL A 342 -12.87 -3.57 8.38
N GLN A 343 -13.94 -4.15 8.94
CA GLN A 343 -15.20 -3.43 9.18
C GLN A 343 -15.07 -2.52 10.40
N CYS A 344 -15.84 -1.44 10.37
CA CYS A 344 -16.01 -0.55 11.51
C CYS A 344 -17.45 -0.63 12.00
N SER A 345 -17.65 -0.69 13.31
CA SER A 345 -18.97 -0.54 13.90
C SER A 345 -19.01 0.64 14.84
N THR A 346 -20.20 1.23 14.92
CA THR A 346 -20.49 2.25 15.93
C THR A 346 -21.11 1.50 17.11
N PRO A 347 -20.56 1.59 18.33
CA PRO A 347 -21.14 0.94 19.50
C PRO A 347 -22.58 1.44 19.72
N SER A 348 -23.58 0.71 19.28
CA SER A 348 -24.98 1.04 19.56
C SER A 348 -25.21 0.89 21.06
N SER A 349 -25.67 1.97 21.70
CA SER A 349 -26.04 1.97 23.11
C SER A 349 -27.26 1.07 23.34
N THR A 350 -27.06 -0.25 23.46
CA THR A 350 -28.07 -1.15 24.01
C THR A 350 -28.12 -0.98 25.52
N THR A 351 -28.83 0.05 25.98
CA THR A 351 -29.36 0.12 27.34
C THR A 351 -30.82 0.49 27.25
N THR A 352 -31.67 -0.52 27.42
CA THR A 352 -33.04 -0.39 27.87
C THR A 352 -33.07 0.37 29.20
N THR A 353 -33.18 1.69 29.16
CA THR A 353 -33.78 2.48 30.25
C THR A 353 -34.25 3.80 29.66
N THR A 354 -35.54 4.02 29.83
CA THR A 354 -36.30 5.22 29.53
C THR A 354 -35.72 6.46 30.23
N ASP A 355 -34.98 7.30 29.51
CA ASP A 355 -34.74 8.69 29.90
C ASP A 355 -34.61 9.57 28.64
N PRO A 356 -35.56 10.48 28.35
CA PRO A 356 -35.61 11.23 27.09
C PRO A 356 -34.81 12.55 27.09
N SER A 357 -33.74 12.69 27.87
CA SER A 357 -33.02 13.98 28.01
C SER A 357 -31.50 13.96 27.80
N SER A 358 -30.91 12.87 27.27
CA SER A 358 -29.51 12.90 26.85
C SER A 358 -29.39 13.18 25.35
N PHE A 359 -28.80 14.32 25.01
CA PHE A 359 -28.39 14.63 23.63
C PHE A 359 -27.54 13.49 23.08
N SER A 360 -27.86 13.07 21.86
CA SER A 360 -27.23 11.98 21.13
C SER A 360 -25.72 12.16 20.97
N SER A 361 -24.92 11.68 21.92
CA SER A 361 -23.50 11.44 21.69
C SER A 361 -23.34 10.03 21.13
N SER A 362 -23.41 9.88 19.81
CA SER A 362 -22.99 8.65 19.16
C SER A 362 -21.54 8.35 19.57
N SER A 363 -21.31 7.14 20.05
CA SER A 363 -19.97 6.63 20.32
C SER A 363 -19.12 6.69 19.05
N PRO A 364 -17.82 6.99 19.14
CA PRO A 364 -16.94 6.97 17.97
C PRO A 364 -16.90 5.55 17.38
N PRO A 365 -16.82 5.40 16.04
CA PRO A 365 -16.69 4.10 15.40
C PRO A 365 -15.36 3.45 15.75
N THR A 366 -15.36 2.14 16.00
CA THR A 366 -14.18 1.33 16.29
C THR A 366 -14.08 0.19 15.30
N VAL A 367 -12.85 -0.26 15.00
CA VAL A 367 -12.60 -1.40 14.14
C VAL A 367 -13.04 -2.69 14.81
N GLU A 368 -13.77 -3.54 14.09
CA GLU A 368 -14.15 -4.87 14.57
C GLU A 368 -13.00 -5.87 14.37
N PRO A 369 -12.32 -6.34 15.43
CA PRO A 369 -11.04 -7.05 15.29
C PRO A 369 -11.13 -8.40 14.57
N THR A 370 -12.33 -8.99 14.53
CA THR A 370 -12.57 -10.30 13.91
C THR A 370 -12.99 -10.22 12.45
N THR A 371 -13.19 -9.03 11.88
CA THR A 371 -13.75 -8.88 10.51
C THR A 371 -12.70 -8.75 9.40
N VAL A 372 -11.44 -9.03 9.73
CA VAL A 372 -10.32 -8.88 8.81
C VAL A 372 -10.46 -9.83 7.62
N THR A 373 -10.60 -9.25 6.42
CA THR A 373 -10.76 -9.99 5.16
C THR A 373 -9.61 -9.67 4.21
N PRO A 374 -8.72 -10.63 3.89
CA PRO A 374 -7.68 -10.45 2.87
C PRO A 374 -8.31 -10.30 1.48
N LEU A 375 -7.98 -9.22 0.76
CA LEU A 375 -8.51 -8.92 -0.57
C LEU A 375 -7.51 -9.20 -1.70
N ALA A 376 -6.22 -9.02 -1.43
CA ALA A 376 -5.15 -9.36 -2.35
C ALA A 376 -3.90 -9.86 -1.62
N ARG A 377 -3.35 -10.98 -2.10
CA ARG A 377 -2.06 -11.53 -1.70
C ARG A 377 -0.94 -10.97 -2.59
N LEU A 378 0.12 -10.48 -1.97
CA LEU A 378 1.23 -9.79 -2.62
C LEU A 378 2.53 -10.51 -2.25
N GLU A 379 3.20 -11.09 -3.25
CA GLU A 379 4.28 -12.03 -2.97
C GLU A 379 5.55 -11.33 -2.50
N SER A 380 6.17 -11.89 -1.47
CA SER A 380 7.53 -11.61 -1.01
C SER A 380 8.52 -12.57 -1.68
N PHE A 381 9.81 -12.38 -1.41
CA PHE A 381 10.84 -13.31 -1.89
C PHE A 381 10.56 -14.77 -1.51
N LEU A 382 10.26 -15.04 -0.24
CA LEU A 382 10.06 -16.41 0.24
C LEU A 382 8.72 -17.00 -0.18
N SER A 383 7.69 -16.16 -0.37
CA SER A 383 6.37 -16.64 -0.80
C SER A 383 6.26 -16.81 -2.31
N ALA A 384 7.09 -16.11 -3.09
CA ALA A 384 7.23 -16.30 -4.53
C ALA A 384 8.15 -17.46 -4.93
N TRP A 385 8.76 -18.16 -3.97
CA TRP A 385 9.84 -19.13 -4.23
C TRP A 385 9.43 -20.20 -5.26
N ASP A 386 8.25 -20.80 -5.09
CA ASP A 386 7.73 -21.84 -6.01
C ASP A 386 7.46 -21.31 -7.43
N TYR A 387 7.14 -20.01 -7.54
CA TYR A 387 6.90 -19.36 -8.82
C TYR A 387 8.21 -18.94 -9.52
N THR A 388 9.25 -18.64 -8.75
CA THR A 388 10.52 -18.08 -9.24
C THR A 388 11.55 -19.14 -9.58
N LEU A 389 11.53 -20.30 -8.90
CA LEU A 389 12.39 -21.45 -9.24
C LEU A 389 12.03 -22.09 -10.60
N ASN A 390 10.78 -21.98 -11.03
CA ASN A 390 10.29 -22.57 -12.27
C ASN A 390 10.45 -21.65 -13.50
N GLY A 391 10.77 -20.37 -13.28
CA GLY A 391 11.13 -19.42 -14.33
C GLY A 391 12.56 -19.71 -14.80
N THR A 392 12.72 -20.73 -15.64
CA THR A 392 14.03 -21.21 -16.07
C THR A 392 14.85 -20.08 -16.70
N SER A 393 16.00 -19.89 -16.10
CA SER A 393 17.16 -19.12 -16.48
C SER A 393 17.75 -19.60 -17.81
N ASP A 394 17.19 -19.15 -18.93
CA ASP A 394 17.90 -19.16 -20.20
C ASP A 394 17.67 -17.83 -20.90
N SER A 395 18.77 -17.17 -21.26
CA SER A 395 18.92 -15.82 -21.83
C SER A 395 18.81 -14.66 -20.83
N GLY A 396 19.97 -14.06 -20.52
CA GLY A 396 20.18 -12.93 -19.60
C GLY A 396 19.57 -11.59 -20.03
N SER A 397 18.39 -11.58 -20.64
CA SER A 397 17.68 -10.38 -21.09
C SER A 397 16.27 -10.22 -20.51
N SER A 398 15.68 -11.23 -19.86
CA SER A 398 14.47 -11.01 -19.06
C SER A 398 14.87 -10.31 -17.76
N GLY A 399 14.62 -9.00 -17.69
CA GLY A 399 14.91 -8.18 -16.51
C GLY A 399 14.44 -8.88 -15.24
N GLY A 400 15.37 -9.14 -14.32
CA GLY A 400 15.29 -10.14 -13.24
C GLY A 400 14.05 -10.11 -12.33
N MET A 401 12.91 -10.53 -12.87
CA MET A 401 11.63 -10.61 -12.18
C MET A 401 11.68 -11.80 -11.21
N GLY A 402 11.39 -11.55 -9.94
CA GLY A 402 11.49 -12.59 -8.91
C GLY A 402 12.91 -12.93 -8.43
N ARG A 403 13.95 -12.17 -8.85
CA ARG A 403 15.28 -12.30 -8.23
C ARG A 403 15.24 -11.79 -6.79
N TRP A 404 15.99 -12.42 -5.90
CA TRP A 404 16.07 -12.05 -4.48
C TRP A 404 16.39 -10.56 -4.24
N GLU A 405 17.18 -9.95 -5.13
CA GLU A 405 17.57 -8.54 -5.09
C GLU A 405 16.40 -7.59 -5.41
N ASN A 406 15.40 -8.05 -6.15
CA ASN A 406 14.25 -7.27 -6.64
C ASN A 406 12.93 -7.62 -5.95
N MET A 407 12.99 -8.42 -4.88
CA MET A 407 11.82 -8.84 -4.10
C MET A 407 11.87 -8.25 -2.69
N PRO A 408 10.72 -7.85 -2.13
CA PRO A 408 10.63 -7.48 -0.73
C PRO A 408 10.79 -8.70 0.16
N SER A 409 11.35 -8.47 1.34
CA SER A 409 11.67 -9.49 2.33
C SER A 409 10.44 -9.91 3.15
N CYS A 410 9.49 -8.99 3.35
CA CYS A 410 8.39 -9.15 4.30
C CYS A 410 8.86 -9.36 5.75
N HIS A 411 9.94 -8.66 6.12
CA HIS A 411 10.52 -8.65 7.47
C HIS A 411 10.75 -7.23 8.01
N GLU A 412 10.28 -6.20 7.30
CA GLU A 412 10.23 -4.84 7.84
C GLU A 412 9.18 -4.73 8.96
N HIS A 413 9.49 -4.10 10.09
CA HIS A 413 8.51 -3.98 11.18
C HIS A 413 7.48 -2.91 10.90
N HIS A 414 7.88 -1.82 10.24
CA HIS A 414 7.01 -0.70 9.92
C HIS A 414 7.19 -0.30 8.45
N PRO A 415 6.71 -1.14 7.50
CA PRO A 415 6.70 -0.79 6.09
C PRO A 415 5.73 0.37 5.85
N SER A 416 6.02 1.14 4.81
CA SER A 416 5.14 2.22 4.34
C SER A 416 4.43 1.81 3.06
N TYR A 417 3.18 2.19 2.92
CA TYR A 417 2.34 1.84 1.78
C TYR A 417 1.70 3.08 1.14
N ALA A 418 1.41 3.01 -0.15
CA ALA A 418 0.54 3.95 -0.84
C ALA A 418 -0.33 3.21 -1.87
N LEU A 419 -1.61 3.58 -1.94
CA LEU A 419 -2.59 2.98 -2.82
C LEU A 419 -3.04 4.01 -3.87
N SER A 420 -3.15 3.60 -5.13
CA SER A 420 -3.69 4.48 -6.18
C SER A 420 -5.18 4.74 -5.96
N ALA A 421 -5.68 5.87 -6.44
CA ALA A 421 -7.09 6.25 -6.32
C ALA A 421 -8.05 5.17 -6.87
N ASP A 422 -7.67 4.53 -7.99
CA ASP A 422 -8.42 3.46 -8.65
C ASP A 422 -8.18 2.04 -8.06
N MET A 423 -7.36 1.95 -7.01
CA MET A 423 -6.96 0.72 -6.33
C MET A 423 -6.35 -0.34 -7.25
N ARG A 424 -5.68 0.08 -8.34
CA ARG A 424 -4.97 -0.82 -9.26
C ARG A 424 -3.49 -0.92 -8.98
N LEU A 425 -2.91 -0.02 -8.21
CA LEU A 425 -1.50 -0.04 -7.84
C LEU A 425 -1.36 0.10 -6.33
N LEU A 426 -0.51 -0.75 -5.74
CA LEU A 426 -0.04 -0.59 -4.37
C LEU A 426 1.47 -0.47 -4.37
N VAL A 427 1.98 0.59 -3.76
CA VAL A 427 3.41 0.81 -3.54
C VAL A 427 3.75 0.41 -2.11
N LEU A 428 4.90 -0.22 -1.96
CA LEU A 428 5.49 -0.65 -0.70
C LEU A 428 6.90 -0.08 -0.59
N ALA A 429 7.23 0.51 0.56
CA ALA A 429 8.60 0.79 0.97
C ALA A 429 9.01 -0.11 2.14
N GLU A 430 10.12 -0.82 1.98
CA GLU A 430 10.82 -1.53 3.07
C GLU A 430 12.17 -0.87 3.33
N ARG A 431 12.68 -0.91 4.57
CA ARG A 431 14.09 -0.58 4.79
C ARG A 431 14.95 -1.74 4.28
N ASP A 432 16.03 -1.41 3.58
CA ASP A 432 16.99 -2.39 3.13
C ASP A 432 17.79 -2.92 4.34
N LYS A 433 17.40 -4.09 4.81
CA LYS A 433 18.11 -4.82 5.87
C LYS A 433 19.18 -5.76 5.31
N LYS A 434 19.37 -5.85 3.98
CA LYS A 434 20.31 -6.79 3.35
C LYS A 434 21.76 -6.38 3.57
N ARG A 435 22.03 -5.12 3.92
CA ARG A 435 23.37 -4.57 4.12
C ARG A 435 23.39 -3.63 5.33
N ILE A 436 24.29 -3.87 6.28
CA ILE A 436 24.56 -2.92 7.36
C ILE A 436 25.30 -1.74 6.75
N ARG A 437 24.65 -0.57 6.72
CA ARG A 437 25.23 0.68 6.20
C ARG A 437 25.09 1.81 7.22
N PRO A 438 25.99 2.80 7.20
CA PRO A 438 25.91 3.96 8.09
C PRO A 438 24.68 4.82 7.81
N VAL A 439 24.15 4.80 6.58
CA VAL A 439 22.92 5.50 6.19
C VAL A 439 21.85 4.47 5.86
N GLN A 440 20.66 4.66 6.42
CA GLN A 440 19.49 3.84 6.13
C GLN A 440 19.16 3.93 4.63
N LEU A 441 18.78 2.80 4.04
CA LEU A 441 18.30 2.74 2.67
C LEU A 441 16.86 2.20 2.68
N SER A 442 16.03 2.63 1.75
CA SER A 442 14.68 2.10 1.54
C SER A 442 14.52 1.59 0.11
N GLN A 443 13.94 0.40 -0.04
CA GLN A 443 13.62 -0.19 -1.35
C GLN A 443 12.14 0.03 -1.65
N LEU A 444 11.83 0.42 -2.90
CA LEU A 444 10.47 0.69 -3.35
C LEU A 444 10.00 -0.39 -4.31
N PHE A 445 8.82 -0.93 -4.04
CA PHE A 445 8.17 -2.00 -4.80
C PHE A 445 6.76 -1.57 -5.21
N VAL A 446 6.33 -1.97 -6.40
CA VAL A 446 4.97 -1.70 -6.89
C VAL A 446 4.30 -3.01 -7.26
N TYR A 447 3.06 -3.19 -6.82
CA TYR A 447 2.22 -4.32 -7.14
C TYR A 447 1.01 -3.88 -7.97
N ARG A 448 0.58 -4.75 -8.88
CA ARG A 448 -0.71 -4.61 -9.56
C ARG A 448 -1.83 -5.25 -8.76
N LEU A 449 -2.92 -4.51 -8.62
CA LEU A 449 -4.14 -4.94 -7.96
C LEU A 449 -5.31 -5.12 -8.96
N PRO A 450 -6.37 -5.85 -8.58
CA PRO A 450 -7.55 -6.06 -9.42
C PRO A 450 -8.38 -4.80 -9.74
N GLY A 451 -8.20 -3.71 -8.97
CA GLY A 451 -9.02 -2.50 -9.05
C GLY A 451 -10.27 -2.54 -8.17
N GLU A 452 -10.81 -1.37 -7.87
CA GLU A 452 -11.87 -1.14 -6.90
C GLU A 452 -13.08 -2.07 -7.06
N ARG A 453 -13.69 -2.12 -8.25
CA ARG A 453 -14.89 -2.95 -8.51
C ARG A 453 -14.68 -4.42 -8.14
N ARG A 454 -13.55 -5.01 -8.57
CA ARG A 454 -13.23 -6.42 -8.31
C ARG A 454 -12.92 -6.67 -6.83
N LEU A 455 -12.30 -5.69 -6.16
CA LEU A 455 -12.05 -5.76 -4.71
C LEU A 455 -13.37 -5.70 -3.92
N GLY A 456 -14.31 -4.84 -4.30
CA GLY A 456 -15.65 -4.78 -3.70
C GLY A 456 -16.45 -6.06 -3.92
N GLU A 457 -16.41 -6.62 -5.14
CA GLU A 457 -17.03 -7.93 -5.43
C GLU A 457 -16.43 -9.06 -4.56
N ARG A 458 -15.11 -9.06 -4.34
CA ARG A 458 -14.42 -10.02 -3.45
C ARG A 458 -14.86 -9.85 -2.00
N LEU A 459 -14.94 -8.62 -1.51
CA LEU A 459 -15.37 -8.33 -0.15
C LEU A 459 -16.80 -8.81 0.11
N ARG A 460 -17.75 -8.44 -0.77
CA ARG A 460 -19.17 -8.84 -0.63
C ARG A 460 -19.35 -10.35 -0.71
N ARG A 461 -18.55 -11.04 -1.53
CA ARG A 461 -18.55 -12.50 -1.60
C ARG A 461 -18.05 -13.12 -0.30
N GLY A 462 -16.95 -12.58 0.26
CA GLY A 462 -16.44 -13.00 1.56
C GLY A 462 -17.49 -12.86 2.65
N GLN A 463 -18.17 -11.72 2.72
CA GLN A 463 -19.22 -11.45 3.70
C GLN A 463 -20.47 -12.33 3.53
N ARG A 464 -20.89 -12.63 2.28
CA ARG A 464 -22.09 -13.45 2.04
C ARG A 464 -21.91 -14.90 2.50
N TRP A 465 -20.71 -15.45 2.34
CA TRP A 465 -20.37 -16.79 2.83
C TRP A 465 -20.58 -16.92 4.34
N GLU A 466 -20.31 -15.86 5.09
CA GLU A 466 -20.48 -15.83 6.55
C GLU A 466 -21.95 -15.91 6.99
N VAL A 467 -22.87 -15.40 6.17
CA VAL A 467 -24.30 -15.41 6.47
C VAL A 467 -24.91 -16.78 6.15
N GLU A 468 -24.40 -17.46 5.11
CA GLU A 468 -24.86 -18.79 4.70
C GLU A 468 -24.34 -19.89 5.64
N GLU A 469 -23.06 -19.87 6.05
CA GLU A 469 -22.52 -20.79 7.06
C GLU A 469 -23.20 -20.65 8.43
N ARG A 470 -23.71 -19.46 8.79
CA ARG A 470 -24.49 -19.26 10.02
C ARG A 470 -25.90 -19.84 9.96
N LYS A 471 -26.44 -20.11 8.77
CA LYS A 471 -27.83 -20.57 8.58
C LYS A 471 -27.93 -22.08 8.36
N ASP A 472 -26.96 -22.67 7.66
CA ASP A 472 -26.98 -24.09 7.34
C ASP A 472 -25.80 -24.78 8.04
N GLY A 473 -26.04 -25.40 9.20
CA GLY A 473 -25.06 -26.21 9.94
C GLY A 473 -24.66 -27.52 9.22
N VAL A 474 -24.39 -27.46 7.91
CA VAL A 474 -24.11 -28.62 7.06
C VAL A 474 -22.61 -28.74 6.82
N VAL A 475 -22.06 -29.84 7.31
CA VAL A 475 -20.66 -30.26 7.16
C VAL A 475 -20.37 -30.56 5.68
N ALA A 476 -19.65 -29.65 5.01
CA ALA A 476 -19.07 -29.91 3.70
C ALA A 476 -17.64 -30.44 3.87
N GLU A 477 -17.33 -31.54 3.16
CA GLU A 477 -16.04 -32.24 3.24
C GLU A 477 -14.82 -31.37 2.87
N SER A 478 -13.75 -31.64 3.60
CA SER A 478 -12.42 -31.03 3.77
C SER A 478 -11.55 -30.78 2.52
N LEU A 479 -10.84 -29.63 2.48
CA LEU A 479 -9.68 -29.31 1.62
C LEU A 479 -8.75 -28.21 2.22
N PRO A 480 -7.48 -28.04 1.77
CA PRO A 480 -6.40 -27.40 2.53
C PRO A 480 -6.16 -25.88 2.29
N SER A 481 -5.81 -25.23 3.40
CA SER A 481 -5.24 -23.90 3.70
C SER A 481 -4.52 -23.06 2.60
N GLY A 482 -4.98 -21.82 2.39
CA GLY A 482 -4.22 -20.73 1.75
C GLY A 482 -5.03 -19.48 1.32
N ALA A 483 -5.76 -18.83 2.24
CA ALA A 483 -6.77 -17.82 1.88
C ALA A 483 -6.25 -16.44 1.42
N GLY A 484 -6.89 -15.95 0.36
CA GLY A 484 -6.87 -14.58 -0.17
C GLY A 484 -7.19 -14.56 -1.68
N ASP A 485 -6.58 -15.48 -2.41
CA ASP A 485 -6.88 -15.76 -3.82
C ASP A 485 -7.41 -17.19 -4.01
N GLU A 486 -7.28 -18.07 -3.01
CA GLU A 486 -7.73 -19.48 -3.06
C GLU A 486 -9.22 -19.72 -2.78
N VAL A 487 -9.89 -18.85 -2.01
CA VAL A 487 -11.34 -19.01 -1.73
C VAL A 487 -12.17 -18.92 -3.03
N LEU A 488 -11.66 -18.19 -4.04
CA LEU A 488 -12.24 -18.17 -5.38
C LEU A 488 -11.77 -19.35 -6.24
N ARG A 489 -10.59 -19.92 -5.95
CA ARG A 489 -10.00 -21.09 -6.65
C ARG A 489 -10.67 -22.40 -6.26
N GLU A 490 -11.14 -22.54 -5.03
CA GLU A 490 -11.69 -23.81 -4.53
C GLU A 490 -13.13 -24.07 -5.00
N TRP A 491 -13.96 -23.02 -5.10
CA TRP A 491 -15.30 -23.12 -5.72
C TRP A 491 -15.25 -23.32 -7.24
N GLU A 492 -14.25 -22.76 -7.92
CA GLU A 492 -14.03 -22.98 -9.35
C GLU A 492 -13.35 -24.32 -9.64
N ALA A 493 -12.53 -24.85 -8.71
CA ALA A 493 -12.03 -26.21 -8.73
C ALA A 493 -13.14 -27.25 -8.49
N LYS A 494 -14.14 -26.94 -7.65
CA LYS A 494 -15.39 -27.73 -7.53
C LYS A 494 -16.19 -27.82 -8.85
N LYS A 495 -15.91 -26.94 -9.84
CA LYS A 495 -16.43 -27.02 -11.22
C LYS A 495 -15.49 -27.72 -12.21
N GLY A 496 -14.44 -28.41 -11.74
CA GLY A 496 -13.56 -29.23 -12.58
C GLY A 496 -12.60 -28.46 -13.50
N ARG A 497 -12.44 -27.14 -13.32
CA ARG A 497 -11.49 -26.35 -14.12
C ARG A 497 -10.17 -26.22 -13.36
N LYS A 498 -9.09 -26.86 -13.85
CA LYS A 498 -7.72 -26.61 -13.37
C LYS A 498 -7.37 -25.14 -13.62
N LYS A 499 -7.47 -24.30 -12.59
CA LYS A 499 -7.20 -22.87 -12.74
C LYS A 499 -5.73 -22.59 -12.51
N HIS A 500 -5.09 -21.99 -13.49
CA HIS A 500 -3.74 -21.47 -13.38
C HIS A 500 -3.74 -20.28 -12.43
N ALA A 501 -2.72 -20.18 -11.59
CA ALA A 501 -2.52 -19.08 -10.65
C ALA A 501 -1.34 -18.23 -11.13
N VAL A 502 -1.59 -16.94 -11.32
CA VAL A 502 -0.54 -15.95 -11.57
C VAL A 502 -0.17 -15.29 -10.24
N ALA A 503 1.09 -15.39 -9.85
CA ALA A 503 1.60 -14.69 -8.69
C ALA A 503 1.62 -13.16 -8.90
N ARG A 504 1.26 -12.40 -7.85
CA ARG A 504 1.44 -10.94 -7.83
C ARG A 504 2.87 -10.62 -7.39
N ILE A 505 3.78 -10.64 -8.36
CA ILE A 505 5.19 -10.27 -8.18
C ILE A 505 5.35 -8.76 -8.39
N PRO A 506 6.09 -8.04 -7.53
CA PRO A 506 6.25 -6.61 -7.68
C PRO A 506 7.28 -6.23 -8.75
N LEU A 507 7.20 -5.00 -9.22
CA LEU A 507 8.32 -4.30 -9.85
C LEU A 507 9.13 -3.57 -8.78
N CYS A 508 10.44 -3.86 -8.70
CA CYS A 508 11.38 -3.08 -7.90
C CYS A 508 11.73 -1.79 -8.66
N LEU A 509 11.44 -0.62 -8.08
CA LEU A 509 11.67 0.66 -8.74
C LEU A 509 13.11 1.14 -8.58
N SER A 510 13.54 1.25 -7.33
CA SER A 510 14.89 1.69 -6.97
C SER A 510 15.12 1.51 -5.47
N THR A 511 16.38 1.66 -5.07
CA THR A 511 16.75 1.84 -3.67
C THR A 511 17.07 3.32 -3.46
N ILE A 512 16.49 3.91 -2.43
CA ILE A 512 16.66 5.30 -2.05
C ILE A 512 17.48 5.41 -0.76
N GLN A 513 18.28 6.47 -0.65
CA GLN A 513 18.94 6.84 0.59
C GLN A 513 17.93 7.49 1.54
N GLY A 514 18.09 7.23 2.84
CA GLY A 514 17.18 7.68 3.89
C GLY A 514 15.99 6.75 4.13
N ALA A 515 15.29 6.99 5.24
CA ALA A 515 13.98 6.41 5.47
C ALA A 515 12.92 7.17 4.68
N VAL A 516 11.99 6.43 4.07
CA VAL A 516 10.78 7.02 3.50
C VAL A 516 9.84 7.39 4.64
N ASN A 517 9.56 8.68 4.80
CA ASN A 517 8.61 9.17 5.81
C ASN A 517 7.20 9.19 5.25
N GLU A 518 7.05 9.49 3.97
CA GLU A 518 5.74 9.58 3.33
C GLU A 518 5.80 9.02 1.90
N LEU A 519 4.77 8.27 1.53
CA LEU A 519 4.53 7.78 0.17
C LEU A 519 3.20 8.31 -0.31
N ARG A 520 3.18 8.92 -1.50
CA ARG A 520 1.95 9.37 -2.15
C ARG A 520 1.89 8.85 -3.57
N LEU A 521 0.75 8.29 -3.95
CA LEU A 521 0.47 7.87 -5.31
C LEU A 521 -0.77 8.61 -5.81
N VAL A 522 -0.59 9.49 -6.78
CA VAL A 522 -1.65 10.36 -7.31
C VAL A 522 -1.89 10.01 -8.79
N GLU A 523 -3.15 10.04 -9.22
CA GLU A 523 -3.48 9.93 -10.65
C GLU A 523 -3.19 11.26 -11.33
N GLU A 524 -2.39 11.21 -12.40
CA GLU A 524 -2.09 12.37 -13.22
C GLU A 524 -3.18 12.47 -14.28
N GLY A 525 -4.19 13.32 -14.01
CA GLY A 525 -5.29 13.62 -14.92
C GLY A 525 -5.20 15.08 -15.35
N GLY A 526 -5.20 15.30 -16.66
CA GLY A 526 -5.23 16.64 -17.27
C GLY A 526 -6.34 17.50 -16.67
N GLU A 527 -6.04 18.79 -16.53
CA GLU A 527 -7.00 19.81 -16.11
C GLU A 527 -8.36 19.55 -16.77
N ALA A 528 -9.41 19.49 -15.95
CA ALA A 528 -10.77 19.48 -16.42
C ALA A 528 -10.96 20.73 -17.29
N SER A 529 -10.85 20.54 -18.61
CA SER A 529 -11.23 21.50 -19.61
C SER A 529 -12.75 21.71 -19.49
N LEU A 530 -13.12 22.68 -18.68
CA LEU A 530 -14.43 23.31 -18.69
C LEU A 530 -14.65 23.94 -20.07
N CYS A 531 -15.25 23.20 -20.99
CA CYS A 531 -15.95 23.78 -22.13
C CYS A 531 -17.07 22.86 -22.61
N HIS A 532 -18.28 23.29 -22.23
CA HIS A 532 -19.58 23.15 -22.89
C HIS A 532 -20.07 21.78 -23.36
N ASP A 533 -21.24 21.44 -22.80
CA ASP A 533 -22.24 20.53 -23.34
C ASP A 533 -22.48 20.79 -24.83
N ASP A 534 -22.45 19.73 -25.63
CA ASP A 534 -23.48 19.46 -26.64
C ASP A 534 -23.53 17.93 -26.88
N GLU A 535 -24.74 17.40 -26.75
CA GLU A 535 -25.10 16.02 -27.05
C GLU A 535 -25.00 15.77 -28.56
N GLU A 536 -24.40 14.64 -28.97
CA GLU A 536 -24.95 13.70 -29.97
C GLU A 536 -23.99 12.53 -30.24
N GLU A 537 -24.59 11.42 -30.67
CA GLU A 537 -24.09 10.05 -30.77
C GLU A 537 -22.93 9.86 -31.75
N GLU A 538 -21.98 8.96 -31.44
CA GLU A 538 -21.54 7.87 -32.34
C GLU A 538 -20.54 6.92 -31.64
N GLU A 539 -20.89 5.63 -31.62
CA GLU A 539 -20.00 4.51 -31.31
C GLU A 539 -18.94 4.37 -32.41
N GLU A 540 -17.66 4.60 -32.10
CA GLU A 540 -16.51 3.76 -32.51
C GLU A 540 -15.19 4.44 -32.13
N GLY A 541 -14.31 3.71 -31.43
CA GLY A 541 -12.88 4.04 -31.40
C GLY A 541 -12.38 4.96 -30.29
N ASN A 542 -12.84 4.81 -29.05
CA ASN A 542 -12.12 5.41 -27.93
C ASN A 542 -10.83 4.61 -27.64
N VAL A 543 -9.73 4.98 -28.30
CA VAL A 543 -8.36 4.58 -27.91
C VAL A 543 -8.13 5.22 -26.55
N GLY A 544 -8.47 4.48 -25.49
CA GLY A 544 -8.46 4.99 -24.12
C GLY A 544 -7.13 5.66 -23.81
N ALA A 545 -7.17 6.96 -23.53
CA ALA A 545 -6.03 7.69 -23.02
C ALA A 545 -5.47 6.93 -21.81
N GLY A 546 -4.21 6.50 -21.90
CA GLY A 546 -3.58 5.73 -20.84
C GLY A 546 -3.57 6.54 -19.55
N LYS A 547 -4.20 6.02 -18.49
CA LYS A 547 -4.13 6.61 -17.15
C LYS A 547 -2.68 6.62 -16.69
N SER A 548 -2.21 7.78 -16.24
CA SER A 548 -0.88 7.95 -15.67
C SER A 548 -0.97 8.13 -14.15
N PHE A 549 0.02 7.62 -13.43
CA PHE A 549 0.14 7.81 -11.99
C PHE A 549 1.51 8.35 -11.64
N VAL A 550 1.57 9.23 -10.66
CA VAL A 550 2.82 9.78 -10.11
C VAL A 550 2.98 9.30 -8.68
N LEU A 551 4.03 8.51 -8.43
CA LEU A 551 4.51 8.19 -7.10
C LEU A 551 5.49 9.25 -6.65
N THR A 552 5.30 9.79 -5.46
CA THR A 552 6.28 10.58 -4.74
C THR A 552 6.67 9.85 -3.45
N ALA A 553 7.96 9.58 -3.29
CA ALA A 553 8.53 9.10 -2.03
C ALA A 553 9.31 10.23 -1.38
N LEU A 554 8.83 10.69 -0.22
CA LEU A 554 9.46 11.76 0.55
C LEU A 554 10.41 11.15 1.58
N ALA A 555 11.70 11.41 1.40
CA ALA A 555 12.73 11.17 2.38
C ALA A 555 13.22 12.51 2.96
N TRP A 556 14.05 12.44 3.99
CA TRP A 556 14.62 13.64 4.62
C TRP A 556 15.47 14.46 3.64
N ASP A 557 16.32 13.82 2.86
CA ASP A 557 17.30 14.45 1.97
C ASP A 557 16.77 14.72 0.56
N ALA A 558 15.84 13.89 0.07
CA ALA A 558 15.28 14.07 -1.27
C ALA A 558 13.83 13.62 -1.37
N ALA A 559 13.06 14.33 -2.21
CA ALA A 559 11.78 13.89 -2.72
C ALA A 559 12.01 13.20 -4.08
N LYS A 560 11.58 11.95 -4.22
CA LYS A 560 11.83 11.14 -5.43
C LYS A 560 10.52 10.80 -6.13
N LYS A 561 10.49 10.96 -7.45
CA LYS A 561 9.27 10.82 -8.26
C LYS A 561 9.38 9.73 -9.32
N TRP A 562 8.29 8.99 -9.54
CA TRP A 562 8.15 8.05 -10.63
C TRP A 562 6.79 8.21 -11.31
N THR A 563 6.80 8.17 -12.64
CA THR A 563 5.58 8.17 -13.46
C THR A 563 5.33 6.78 -14.02
N PHE A 564 4.10 6.29 -13.86
CA PHE A 564 3.63 4.99 -14.36
C PHE A 564 2.67 5.22 -15.50
N ASN A 565 3.05 4.77 -16.70
CA ASN A 565 2.18 4.82 -17.87
C ASN A 565 1.81 3.41 -18.28
N GLN A 566 0.52 3.16 -18.42
CA GLN A 566 0.03 1.93 -19.02
C GLN A 566 0.09 2.06 -20.53
N MET A 567 0.93 1.27 -21.21
CA MET A 567 0.90 1.18 -22.67
C MET A 567 -0.40 0.52 -23.12
N CYS A 568 -1.08 1.12 -24.10
CA CYS A 568 -2.30 0.60 -24.73
C CYS A 568 -2.00 -0.53 -25.71
#